data_AF-A0A2M7H5H6-F1
#
_entry.id   AF-A0A2M7H5H6-F1
#
_cell.length_a   1.000
_cell.length_b   1.000
_cell.length_c   1.000
_cell.angle_alpha   90.00
_cell.angle_beta   90.00
_cell.angle_gamma   90.00
#
_symmetry.space_group_name_H-M   'P 1'
#
loop_
_entity.id
_entity.type
_entity.pdbx_description
1 polymer ?
#
loop_
_entity_poly.entity_id
_entity_poly.type
_entity_poly.pdbx_seq_one_letter_code
_entity_poly.pdbx_strand_id
1 'polypeptide(L)'
;MEEMVLDLISSYENRICVVEKLVTTADSDESLSELGKETEKLKTTLRETLVNNCSLRRKDFNKLMERMLSDFEKDKKKIEEEQQQVRDKVKGYLSEQKELAASLREKLARFATDAEKDSLKAAIQEFKTACQDKAEQVFVLLRDFQSRLDVFQREQEEVNHKLQRLVDRGETLRIEDLRQVEAAKACQDRKAERELRREDIERLLTHFRQQRRRNS
;
A
#
# COMPACT_ATOMS: atom_id res chain seq x y z
N MET A 1 -5.43 -36.74 -19.55
CA MET A 1 -5.52 -36.62 -18.07
C MET A 1 -4.21 -36.06 -17.53
N GLU A 2 -3.06 -36.63 -17.91
CA GLU A 2 -1.73 -36.05 -17.63
C GLU A 2 -1.61 -34.57 -18.06
N GLU A 3 -2.03 -34.22 -19.27
CA GLU A 3 -1.97 -32.84 -19.77
C GLU A 3 -2.77 -31.86 -18.91
N MET A 4 -3.98 -32.22 -18.45
CA MET A 4 -4.77 -31.38 -17.52
C MET A 4 -4.12 -31.23 -16.15
N VAL A 5 -3.43 -32.27 -15.67
CA VAL A 5 -2.74 -32.24 -14.37
C VAL A 5 -1.49 -31.39 -14.46
N LEU A 6 -0.73 -31.49 -15.56
CA LEU A 6 0.45 -30.66 -15.83
C LEU A 6 0.07 -29.18 -15.99
N ASP A 7 -1.02 -28.87 -16.69
CA ASP A 7 -1.55 -27.52 -16.80
C ASP A 7 -1.97 -26.94 -15.44
N LEU A 8 -2.58 -27.77 -14.59
CA LEU A 8 -2.98 -27.36 -13.25
C LEU A 8 -1.75 -27.04 -12.39
N ILE A 9 -0.74 -27.92 -12.39
CA ILE A 9 0.51 -27.73 -11.65
C ILE A 9 1.22 -26.47 -12.14
N SER A 10 1.41 -26.31 -13.44
CA SER A 10 2.09 -25.15 -14.03
C SER A 10 1.35 -23.84 -13.72
N SER A 11 0.01 -23.85 -13.79
CA SER A 11 -0.80 -22.69 -13.39
C SER A 11 -0.66 -22.35 -11.91
N TYR A 12 -0.43 -23.34 -11.06
CA TYR A 12 -0.32 -23.15 -9.61
C TYR A 12 1.07 -22.65 -9.22
N GLU A 13 2.12 -23.24 -9.78
CA GLU A 13 3.51 -22.82 -9.60
C GLU A 13 3.73 -21.37 -10.05
N ASN A 14 3.20 -21.00 -11.22
CA ASN A 14 3.26 -19.61 -11.68
C ASN A 14 2.57 -18.65 -10.71
N ARG A 15 1.42 -19.03 -10.15
CA ARG A 15 0.69 -18.18 -9.19
C ARG A 15 1.42 -18.04 -7.87
N ILE A 16 1.96 -19.13 -7.33
CA ILE A 16 2.81 -19.08 -6.12
C ILE A 16 3.97 -18.14 -6.36
N CYS A 17 4.64 -18.24 -7.51
CA CYS A 17 5.75 -17.36 -7.86
C CYS A 17 5.34 -15.87 -7.91
N VAL A 18 4.16 -15.54 -8.47
CA VAL A 18 3.68 -14.15 -8.49
C VAL A 18 3.31 -13.65 -7.09
N VAL A 19 2.63 -14.46 -6.28
CA VAL A 19 2.30 -14.12 -4.88
C VAL A 19 3.58 -13.91 -4.08
N GLU A 20 4.56 -14.80 -4.20
CA GLU A 20 5.84 -14.70 -3.52
C GLU A 20 6.60 -13.43 -3.92
N LYS A 21 6.63 -13.08 -5.20
CA LYS A 21 7.22 -11.81 -5.66
C LYS A 21 6.53 -10.60 -5.06
N LEU A 22 5.20 -10.56 -5.11
CA LEU A 22 4.40 -9.44 -4.58
C LEU A 22 4.54 -9.30 -3.06
N VAL A 23 4.56 -10.42 -2.34
CA VAL A 23 4.80 -10.45 -0.90
C VAL A 23 6.20 -9.95 -0.59
N THR A 24 7.23 -10.43 -1.30
CA THR A 24 8.62 -10.00 -1.07
C THR A 24 8.80 -8.50 -1.28
N THR A 25 8.14 -7.91 -2.29
CA THR A 25 8.15 -6.45 -2.51
C THR A 25 7.39 -5.69 -1.43
N ALA A 26 6.25 -6.23 -0.96
CA ALA A 26 5.43 -5.66 0.11
C ALA A 26 6.04 -5.82 1.52
N ASP A 27 6.94 -6.79 1.69
CA ASP A 27 7.70 -7.08 2.92
C ASP A 27 9.01 -6.29 3.02
N SER A 28 9.27 -5.34 2.11
CA SER A 28 10.43 -4.45 2.19
C SER A 28 10.29 -3.41 3.33
N ASP A 29 10.00 -3.87 4.54
CA ASP A 29 10.09 -3.11 5.80
C ASP A 29 11.43 -2.37 5.92
N GLU A 30 12.48 -2.93 5.33
CA GLU A 30 13.81 -2.34 5.30
C GLU A 30 13.81 -0.98 4.57
N SER A 31 13.11 -0.86 3.44
CA SER A 31 13.02 0.40 2.67
C SER A 31 12.26 1.49 3.44
N LEU A 32 11.11 1.16 4.02
CA LEU A 32 10.33 2.10 4.84
C LEU A 32 11.08 2.51 6.11
N SER A 33 11.79 1.56 6.73
CA SER A 33 12.62 1.80 7.91
C SER A 33 13.79 2.72 7.58
N GLU A 34 14.47 2.50 6.46
CA GLU A 34 15.57 3.35 5.98
C GLU A 34 15.12 4.79 5.71
N LEU A 35 14.04 4.97 4.94
CA LEU A 35 13.48 6.29 4.67
C LEU A 35 13.07 7.00 5.99
N GLY A 36 12.51 6.26 6.95
CA GLY A 36 12.14 6.80 8.25
C GLY A 36 13.34 7.21 9.11
N LYS A 37 14.42 6.40 9.10
CA LYS A 37 15.68 6.74 9.77
C LYS A 37 16.32 7.98 9.15
N GLU A 38 16.27 8.11 7.83
CA GLU A 38 16.74 9.30 7.12
C GLU A 38 15.95 10.55 7.56
N THR A 39 14.62 10.48 7.61
CA THR A 39 13.78 11.60 8.08
C THR A 39 14.18 12.05 9.49
N GLU A 40 14.37 11.11 10.42
CA GLU A 40 14.78 11.44 11.80
C GLU A 40 16.21 12.01 11.89
N LYS A 41 17.11 11.54 11.04
CA LYS A 41 18.46 12.10 10.91
C LYS A 41 18.39 13.55 10.43
N LEU A 42 17.66 13.83 9.35
CA LEU A 42 17.48 15.18 8.80
C LEU A 42 16.83 16.13 9.80
N LYS A 43 15.80 15.67 10.50
CA LYS A 43 15.14 16.42 11.58
C LYS A 43 16.12 16.76 12.70
N THR A 44 16.97 15.81 13.09
CA THR A 44 17.99 16.05 14.13
C THR A 44 19.02 17.08 13.66
N THR A 45 19.54 16.95 12.44
CA THR A 45 20.48 17.92 11.86
C THR A 45 19.87 19.32 11.74
N LEU A 46 18.66 19.45 11.20
CA LEU A 46 17.94 20.73 11.11
C LEU A 46 17.78 21.39 12.48
N ARG A 47 17.45 20.60 13.50
CA ARG A 47 17.32 21.09 14.87
C ARG A 47 18.63 21.69 15.37
N GLU A 48 19.73 20.98 15.18
CA GLU A 48 21.06 21.41 15.62
C GLU A 48 21.50 22.68 14.89
N THR A 49 21.32 22.74 13.56
CA THR A 49 21.61 23.93 12.75
C THR A 49 20.84 25.16 13.23
N LEU A 50 19.53 25.04 13.47
CA LEU A 50 18.71 26.18 13.89
C LEU A 50 19.04 26.65 15.32
N VAL A 51 19.37 25.72 16.21
CA VAL A 51 19.80 26.02 17.58
C VAL A 51 21.15 26.76 17.54
N ASN A 52 22.10 26.30 16.73
CA ASN A 52 23.41 26.94 16.57
C ASN A 52 23.28 28.35 15.97
N ASN A 53 22.33 28.55 15.06
CA ASN A 53 22.03 29.86 14.48
C ASN A 53 21.24 30.79 15.44
N CYS A 54 21.00 30.38 16.70
CA CYS A 54 20.14 31.08 17.68
C CYS A 54 18.73 31.42 17.14
N SER A 55 18.28 30.72 16.11
CA SER A 55 17.16 31.13 15.27
C SER A 55 15.81 30.60 15.76
N LEU A 56 15.81 29.58 16.63
CA LEU A 56 14.58 28.93 17.10
C LEU A 56 14.74 28.25 18.45
N ARG A 57 13.77 28.46 19.36
CA ARG A 57 13.69 27.68 20.60
C ARG A 57 13.32 26.24 20.27
N ARG A 58 13.94 25.26 20.93
CA ARG A 58 13.69 23.82 20.75
C ARG A 58 12.20 23.44 20.78
N LYS A 59 11.42 24.07 21.66
CA LYS A 59 9.98 23.81 21.79
C LYS A 59 9.20 24.23 20.54
N ASP A 60 9.56 25.35 19.92
CA ASP A 60 8.88 25.88 18.74
C ASP A 60 9.27 25.07 17.49
N PHE A 61 10.53 24.63 17.41
CA PHE A 61 10.98 23.67 16.40
C PHE A 61 10.19 22.36 16.46
N ASN A 62 10.10 21.74 17.65
CA ASN A 62 9.38 20.48 17.82
C ASN A 62 7.92 20.61 17.39
N LYS A 63 7.23 21.68 17.82
CA LYS A 63 5.83 21.95 17.42
C LYS A 63 5.65 22.18 15.93
N LEU A 64 6.66 22.74 15.25
CA LEU A 64 6.62 22.95 13.81
C LEU A 64 6.80 21.62 13.07
N MET A 65 7.81 20.83 13.47
CA MET A 65 8.06 19.51 12.90
C MET A 65 6.90 18.55 13.14
N GLU A 66 6.33 18.54 14.34
CA GLU A 66 5.13 17.76 14.66
C GLU A 66 3.97 18.12 13.71
N ARG A 67 3.70 19.41 13.47
CA ARG A 67 2.65 19.83 12.55
C ARG A 67 2.94 19.46 11.09
N MET A 68 4.19 19.57 10.66
CA MET A 68 4.56 19.24 9.28
C MET A 68 4.50 17.74 9.02
N LEU A 69 4.91 16.92 9.99
CA LEU A 69 5.05 15.47 9.85
C LEU A 69 3.85 14.68 10.42
N SER A 70 2.91 15.30 11.13
CA SER A 70 1.80 14.58 11.76
C SER A 70 0.95 13.77 10.78
N ASP A 71 0.78 14.28 9.55
CA ASP A 71 0.01 13.57 8.53
C ASP A 71 0.80 12.37 8.00
N PHE A 72 2.10 12.55 7.78
CA PHE A 72 3.02 11.46 7.40
C PHE A 72 3.05 10.35 8.46
N GLU A 73 3.10 10.69 9.74
CA GLU A 73 3.06 9.70 10.81
C GLU A 73 1.73 8.94 10.87
N LYS A 74 0.61 9.61 10.58
CA LYS A 74 -0.70 8.96 10.49
C LYS A 74 -0.78 8.02 9.29
N ASP A 75 -0.31 8.47 8.14
CA ASP A 75 -0.37 7.67 6.91
C ASP A 75 0.61 6.50 6.98
N LYS A 76 1.79 6.68 7.60
CA LYS A 76 2.69 5.58 7.94
C LYS A 76 1.99 4.50 8.77
N LYS A 77 1.31 4.88 9.85
CA LYS A 77 0.58 3.92 10.70
C LYS A 77 -0.51 3.18 9.92
N LYS A 78 -1.25 3.88 9.05
CA LYS A 78 -2.24 3.22 8.19
C LYS A 78 -1.58 2.21 7.25
N ILE A 79 -0.47 2.56 6.62
CA ILE A 79 0.28 1.64 5.75
C ILE A 79 0.76 0.41 6.53
N GLU A 80 1.29 0.60 7.75
CA GLU A 80 1.70 -0.51 8.64
C GLU A 80 0.51 -1.42 9.03
N GLU A 81 -0.65 -0.83 9.36
CA GLU A 81 -1.88 -1.58 9.67
C GLU A 81 -2.40 -2.33 8.44
N GLU A 82 -2.41 -1.70 7.26
CA GLU A 82 -2.80 -2.32 5.99
C GLU A 82 -1.85 -3.45 5.61
N GLN A 83 -0.54 -3.26 5.79
CA GLN A 83 0.47 -4.28 5.54
C GLN A 83 0.20 -5.52 6.40
N GLN A 84 -0.08 -5.33 7.69
CA GLN A 84 -0.43 -6.43 8.58
C GLN A 84 -1.69 -7.17 8.11
N GLN A 85 -2.73 -6.44 7.73
CA GLN A 85 -3.97 -7.04 7.19
C GLN A 85 -3.72 -7.82 5.90
N VAL A 86 -2.87 -7.32 5.00
CA VAL A 86 -2.49 -8.00 3.76
C VAL A 86 -1.71 -9.27 4.07
N ARG A 87 -0.73 -9.21 4.99
CA ARG A 87 0.03 -10.39 5.45
C ARG A 87 -0.90 -11.47 6.01
N ASP A 88 -1.85 -11.09 6.86
CA ASP A 88 -2.80 -12.03 7.46
C ASP A 88 -3.70 -12.68 6.41
N LYS A 89 -4.20 -11.91 5.42
CA LYS A 89 -5.00 -12.44 4.31
C LYS A 89 -4.19 -13.38 3.41
N VAL A 90 -2.96 -13.03 3.08
CA VAL A 90 -2.07 -13.90 2.30
C VAL A 90 -1.77 -15.19 3.06
N LYS A 91 -1.49 -15.11 4.36
CA LYS A 91 -1.27 -16.29 5.21
C LYS A 91 -2.50 -17.18 5.30
N GLY A 92 -3.69 -16.59 5.40
CA GLY A 92 -4.97 -17.30 5.35
C GLY A 92 -5.12 -18.04 4.02
N TYR A 93 -4.95 -17.34 2.90
CA TYR A 93 -4.98 -17.93 1.56
C TYR A 93 -3.99 -19.09 1.42
N LEU A 94 -2.73 -18.93 1.84
CA LEU A 94 -1.72 -19.99 1.74
C LEU A 94 -2.08 -21.21 2.59
N SER A 95 -2.70 -21.02 3.76
CA SER A 95 -3.16 -22.12 4.62
C SER A 95 -4.29 -22.89 3.94
N GLU A 96 -5.29 -22.18 3.40
CA GLU A 96 -6.39 -22.80 2.65
C GLU A 96 -5.90 -23.53 1.40
N GLN A 97 -4.92 -22.95 0.68
CA GLN A 97 -4.29 -23.59 -0.47
C GLN A 97 -3.60 -24.91 -0.09
N LYS A 98 -2.94 -24.98 1.07
CA LYS A 98 -2.35 -26.22 1.59
C LYS A 98 -3.41 -27.28 1.90
N GLU A 99 -4.52 -26.89 2.53
CA GLU A 99 -5.64 -27.80 2.83
C GLU A 99 -6.30 -28.33 1.56
N LEU A 100 -6.58 -27.44 0.59
CA LEU A 100 -7.13 -27.81 -0.70
C LEU A 100 -6.19 -28.79 -1.42
N ALA A 101 -4.88 -28.52 -1.44
CA ALA A 101 -3.90 -29.41 -2.06
C ALA A 101 -3.84 -30.79 -1.37
N ALA A 102 -3.95 -30.83 -0.04
CA ALA A 102 -4.03 -32.09 0.71
C ALA A 102 -5.31 -32.88 0.36
N SER A 103 -6.46 -32.22 0.30
CA SER A 103 -7.73 -32.84 -0.11
C SER A 103 -7.69 -33.37 -1.54
N LEU A 104 -7.10 -32.61 -2.47
CA LEU A 104 -6.94 -33.04 -3.85
C LEU A 104 -6.03 -34.28 -3.94
N ARG A 105 -4.92 -34.33 -3.20
CA ARG A 105 -4.05 -35.52 -3.13
C ARG A 105 -4.77 -36.74 -2.60
N GLU A 106 -5.58 -36.58 -1.55
CA GLU A 106 -6.38 -37.67 -0.99
C GLU A 106 -7.43 -38.18 -2.00
N LYS A 107 -8.15 -37.28 -2.67
CA LYS A 107 -9.10 -37.64 -3.74
C LYS A 107 -8.38 -38.35 -4.88
N LEU A 108 -7.24 -37.84 -5.36
CA LEU A 108 -6.43 -38.48 -6.40
C LEU A 108 -5.96 -39.88 -6.00
N ALA A 109 -5.53 -40.08 -4.75
CA ALA A 109 -5.13 -41.40 -4.25
C ALA A 109 -6.28 -42.41 -4.24
N ARG A 110 -7.51 -41.97 -3.90
CA ARG A 110 -8.72 -42.80 -3.94
C ARG A 110 -9.17 -43.12 -5.38
N PHE A 111 -9.06 -42.17 -6.30
CA PHE A 111 -9.38 -42.39 -7.71
C PHE A 111 -8.31 -43.18 -8.47
N ALA A 112 -7.08 -43.29 -7.96
CA ALA A 112 -6.09 -44.21 -8.52
C ALA A 112 -6.51 -45.69 -8.35
N THR A 113 -7.41 -45.98 -7.40
CA THR A 113 -7.96 -47.31 -7.14
C THR A 113 -9.32 -47.60 -7.78
N ASP A 114 -10.08 -46.58 -8.18
CA ASP A 114 -11.44 -46.70 -8.76
C ASP A 114 -11.53 -46.13 -10.19
N ALA A 115 -12.27 -46.80 -11.08
CA ALA A 115 -12.32 -46.49 -12.52
C ALA A 115 -13.20 -45.28 -12.93
N GLU A 116 -13.57 -44.39 -12.01
CA GLU A 116 -14.48 -43.25 -12.28
C GLU A 116 -13.74 -41.98 -12.71
N LYS A 117 -13.36 -41.92 -13.99
CA LYS A 117 -12.62 -40.79 -14.59
C LYS A 117 -13.40 -39.47 -14.63
N ASP A 118 -14.73 -39.52 -14.74
CA ASP A 118 -15.57 -38.32 -14.85
C ASP A 118 -15.73 -37.59 -13.51
N SER A 119 -15.80 -38.33 -12.40
CA SER A 119 -15.83 -37.80 -11.04
C SER A 119 -14.53 -37.06 -10.70
N LEU A 120 -13.38 -37.62 -11.11
CA LEU A 120 -12.08 -36.97 -10.94
C LEU A 120 -11.96 -35.67 -11.74
N LYS A 121 -12.47 -35.64 -12.98
CA LYS A 121 -12.45 -34.44 -13.83
C LYS A 121 -13.30 -33.31 -13.22
N ALA A 122 -14.46 -33.63 -12.65
CA ALA A 122 -15.29 -32.66 -11.94
C ALA A 122 -14.57 -32.10 -10.70
N ALA A 123 -13.94 -32.96 -9.89
CA ALA A 123 -13.19 -32.55 -8.70
C ALA A 123 -11.98 -31.65 -9.03
N ILE A 124 -11.27 -31.94 -10.14
CA ILE A 124 -10.17 -31.10 -10.62
C ILE A 124 -10.68 -29.72 -11.04
N GLN A 125 -11.85 -29.63 -11.69
CA GLN A 125 -12.39 -28.33 -12.08
C GLN A 125 -12.94 -27.52 -10.91
N GLU A 126 -13.61 -28.16 -9.96
CA GLU A 126 -14.03 -27.50 -8.72
C GLU A 126 -12.81 -26.94 -7.95
N PHE A 127 -11.73 -27.71 -7.88
CA PHE A 127 -10.47 -27.26 -7.29
C PHE A 127 -9.90 -26.05 -8.07
N LYS A 128 -9.90 -26.12 -9.40
CA LYS A 128 -9.39 -25.04 -10.26
C LYS A 128 -10.18 -23.74 -10.05
N THR A 129 -11.51 -23.79 -10.03
CA THR A 129 -12.36 -22.61 -9.83
C THR A 129 -12.20 -22.04 -8.44
N ALA A 130 -12.23 -22.88 -7.39
CA ALA A 130 -12.03 -22.44 -6.01
C ALA A 130 -10.67 -21.76 -5.78
N CYS A 131 -9.61 -22.26 -6.44
CA CYS A 131 -8.29 -21.66 -6.39
C CYS A 131 -8.21 -20.35 -7.19
N GLN A 132 -8.92 -20.25 -8.32
CA GLN A 132 -8.93 -19.05 -9.17
C GLN A 132 -9.59 -17.86 -8.47
N ASP A 133 -10.79 -18.04 -7.93
CA ASP A 133 -11.57 -16.94 -7.36
C ASP A 133 -10.86 -16.32 -6.15
N LYS A 134 -10.29 -17.15 -5.28
CA LYS A 134 -9.54 -16.67 -4.11
C LYS A 134 -8.19 -16.07 -4.47
N ALA A 135 -7.51 -16.62 -5.48
CA ALA A 135 -6.24 -16.05 -5.95
C ALA A 135 -6.44 -14.64 -6.52
N GLU A 136 -7.49 -14.43 -7.32
CA GLU A 136 -7.79 -13.12 -7.90
C GLU A 136 -8.03 -12.06 -6.82
N GLN A 137 -8.77 -12.42 -5.76
CA GLN A 137 -9.00 -11.52 -4.63
C GLN A 137 -7.70 -11.12 -3.92
N VAL A 138 -6.79 -12.08 -3.71
CA VAL A 138 -5.48 -11.82 -3.10
C VAL A 138 -4.60 -10.99 -4.02
N PHE A 139 -4.65 -11.22 -5.34
CA PHE A 139 -3.89 -10.42 -6.31
C PHE A 139 -4.35 -8.98 -6.38
N VAL A 140 -5.66 -8.73 -6.43
CA VAL A 140 -6.21 -7.37 -6.40
C VAL A 140 -5.78 -6.66 -5.12
N LEU A 141 -5.94 -7.32 -3.97
CA LEU A 141 -5.52 -6.78 -2.68
C LEU A 141 -4.03 -6.41 -2.65
N LEU A 142 -3.15 -7.31 -3.12
CA LEU A 142 -1.70 -7.09 -3.15
C LEU A 142 -1.32 -5.93 -4.08
N ARG A 143 -1.94 -5.84 -5.26
CA ARG A 143 -1.70 -4.74 -6.20
C ARG A 143 -2.17 -3.40 -5.64
N ASP A 144 -3.35 -3.37 -5.02
CA ASP A 144 -3.89 -2.15 -4.42
C ASP A 144 -3.03 -1.68 -3.25
N PHE A 145 -2.49 -2.61 -2.45
CA PHE A 145 -1.54 -2.30 -1.39
C PHE A 145 -0.22 -1.78 -1.97
N GLN A 146 0.35 -2.46 -2.96
CA GLN A 146 1.59 -2.04 -3.61
C GLN A 146 1.48 -0.63 -4.21
N SER A 147 0.38 -0.34 -4.91
CA SER A 147 0.16 0.99 -5.46
C SER A 147 0.09 2.08 -4.38
N ARG A 148 -0.48 1.78 -3.21
CA ARG A 148 -0.54 2.72 -2.08
C ARG A 148 0.83 2.89 -1.42
N LEU A 149 1.57 1.80 -1.26
CA LEU A 149 2.94 1.81 -0.74
C LEU A 149 3.86 2.67 -1.63
N ASP A 150 3.77 2.51 -2.95
CA ASP A 150 4.57 3.27 -3.93
C ASP A 150 4.25 4.78 -3.89
N VAL A 151 2.99 5.14 -3.62
CA VAL A 151 2.60 6.56 -3.44
C VAL A 151 3.20 7.09 -2.14
N PHE A 152 3.04 6.36 -1.03
CA PHE A 152 3.58 6.75 0.26
C PHE A 152 5.12 6.92 0.24
N GLN A 153 5.84 5.98 -0.37
CA GLN A 153 7.30 6.06 -0.52
C GLN A 153 7.72 7.32 -1.28
N ARG A 154 7.06 7.64 -2.40
CA ARG A 154 7.35 8.86 -3.17
C ARG A 154 7.08 10.13 -2.36
N GLU A 155 6.00 10.17 -1.59
CA GLU A 155 5.70 11.31 -0.72
C GLU A 155 6.75 11.46 0.40
N GLN A 156 7.20 10.34 0.98
CA GLN A 156 8.24 10.33 1.99
C GLN A 156 9.60 10.79 1.42
N GLU A 157 9.97 10.33 0.23
CA GLU A 157 11.16 10.81 -0.48
C GLU A 157 11.08 12.31 -0.77
N GLU A 158 9.91 12.82 -1.18
CA GLU A 158 9.72 14.26 -1.42
C GLU A 158 9.90 15.08 -0.13
N VAL A 159 9.40 14.57 1.01
CA VAL A 159 9.66 15.17 2.32
C VAL A 159 11.13 15.16 2.65
N ASN A 160 11.80 14.01 2.53
CA ASN A 160 13.23 13.90 2.81
C ASN A 160 14.02 14.87 1.92
N HIS A 161 13.67 14.99 0.65
CA HIS A 161 14.31 15.94 -0.26
C HIS A 161 14.06 17.41 0.14
N LYS A 162 12.84 17.76 0.59
CA LYS A 162 12.54 19.10 1.14
C LYS A 162 13.34 19.38 2.41
N LEU A 163 13.45 18.41 3.32
CA LEU A 163 14.23 18.55 4.55
C LEU A 163 15.73 18.64 4.27
N GLN A 164 16.25 17.82 3.35
CA GLN A 164 17.65 17.85 2.92
C GLN A 164 18.02 19.22 2.35
N ARG A 165 17.17 19.81 1.48
CA ARG A 165 17.41 21.18 0.98
C ARG A 165 17.47 22.23 2.08
N LEU A 166 16.73 22.05 3.17
CA LEU A 166 16.83 22.94 4.33
C LEU A 166 18.15 22.69 5.09
N VAL A 167 18.58 21.43 5.24
CA VAL A 167 19.87 21.08 5.85
C VAL A 167 21.03 21.68 5.06
N ASP A 168 21.00 21.57 3.74
CA ASP A 168 22.06 22.03 2.84
C ASP A 168 22.29 23.55 2.90
N ARG A 169 21.27 24.32 3.33
CA ARG A 169 21.41 25.77 3.55
C ARG A 169 22.24 26.10 4.79
N GLY A 170 22.39 25.14 5.72
CA GLY A 170 23.29 25.24 6.86
C GLY A 170 23.11 26.51 7.68
N GLU A 171 24.18 27.27 7.86
CA GLU A 171 24.21 28.51 8.65
C GLU A 171 23.30 29.63 8.11
N THR A 172 22.92 29.57 6.82
CA THR A 172 22.01 30.55 6.21
C THR A 172 20.54 30.22 6.46
N LEU A 173 20.24 29.05 7.02
CA LEU A 173 18.88 28.59 7.29
C LEU A 173 18.21 29.47 8.35
N ARG A 174 17.04 30.01 8.02
CA ARG A 174 16.21 30.79 8.93
C ARG A 174 14.89 30.09 9.23
N ILE A 175 14.23 30.51 10.31
CA ILE A 175 12.90 30.03 10.67
C ILE A 175 11.87 30.31 9.56
N GLU A 176 12.01 31.42 8.83
CA GLU A 176 11.12 31.76 7.72
C GLU A 176 11.14 30.69 6.61
N ASP A 177 12.28 30.04 6.38
CA ASP A 177 12.40 29.01 5.36
C ASP A 177 11.56 27.77 5.71
N LEU A 178 11.56 27.36 6.99
CA LEU A 178 10.70 26.27 7.46
C LEU A 178 9.22 26.65 7.43
N ARG A 179 8.88 27.89 7.78
CA ARG A 179 7.50 28.39 7.70
C ARG A 179 6.99 28.46 6.26
N GLN A 180 7.86 28.73 5.28
CA GLN A 180 7.48 28.68 3.87
C GLN A 180 7.12 27.26 3.44
N VAL A 181 7.85 26.24 3.89
CA VAL A 181 7.51 24.83 3.59
C VAL A 181 6.17 24.44 4.23
N GLU A 182 5.94 24.82 5.49
CA GLU A 182 4.64 24.61 6.16
C GLU A 182 3.50 25.31 5.41
N ALA A 183 3.69 26.58 5.02
CA ALA A 183 2.68 27.36 4.32
C ALA A 183 2.40 26.81 2.91
N ALA A 184 3.42 26.33 2.20
CA ALA A 184 3.28 25.69 0.90
C ALA A 184 2.43 24.42 0.99
N LYS A 185 2.68 23.57 1.99
CA LYS A 185 1.87 22.37 2.28
C LYS A 185 0.42 22.75 2.56
N ALA A 186 0.19 23.67 3.50
CA ALA A 186 -1.17 24.11 3.85
C ALA A 186 -1.93 24.74 2.66
N CYS A 187 -1.21 25.38 1.73
CA CYS A 187 -1.80 25.91 0.49
C CYS A 187 -2.21 24.79 -0.47
N GLN A 188 -1.36 23.77 -0.64
CA GLN A 188 -1.68 22.57 -1.42
C GLN A 188 -2.90 21.84 -0.84
N ASP A 189 -2.95 21.63 0.47
CA ASP A 189 -4.08 20.95 1.13
C ASP A 189 -5.41 21.69 0.89
N ARG A 190 -5.41 23.01 1.03
CA ARG A 190 -6.60 23.84 0.72
C ARG A 190 -6.99 23.79 -0.74
N LYS A 191 -6.03 23.65 -1.65
CA LYS A 191 -6.31 23.53 -3.10
C LYS A 191 -6.96 22.18 -3.38
N ALA A 192 -6.41 21.09 -2.85
CA ALA A 192 -6.97 19.75 -2.95
C ALA A 192 -8.39 19.68 -2.37
N GLU A 193 -8.62 20.28 -1.20
CA GLU A 193 -9.95 20.35 -0.59
C GLU A 193 -10.96 21.11 -1.47
N ARG A 194 -10.53 22.21 -2.09
CA ARG A 194 -11.38 22.97 -3.03
C ARG A 194 -11.71 22.18 -4.29
N GLU A 195 -10.77 21.38 -4.80
CA GLU A 195 -10.99 20.52 -5.96
C GLU A 195 -11.97 19.39 -5.63
N LEU A 196 -11.81 18.70 -4.50
CA LEU A 196 -12.78 17.70 -4.02
C LEU A 196 -14.19 18.28 -3.90
N ARG A 197 -14.33 19.45 -3.28
CA ARG A 197 -15.64 20.14 -3.18
C ARG A 197 -16.23 20.47 -4.55
N ARG A 198 -15.41 20.82 -5.55
CA ARG A 198 -15.88 21.10 -6.91
C ARG A 198 -16.42 19.84 -7.57
N GLU A 199 -15.72 18.72 -7.46
CA GLU A 199 -16.18 17.43 -7.99
C GLU A 199 -17.48 16.99 -7.34
N ASP A 200 -17.63 17.14 -6.02
CA ASP A 200 -18.87 16.80 -5.31
C ASP A 200 -20.04 17.66 -5.76
N ILE A 201 -19.82 18.97 -5.92
CA ILE A 201 -20.84 19.89 -6.48
C ILE A 201 -21.20 19.47 -7.90
N GLU A 202 -20.23 19.10 -8.73
CA GLU A 202 -20.48 18.66 -10.11
C GLU A 202 -21.30 17.36 -10.16
N ARG A 203 -20.99 16.39 -9.31
CA ARG A 203 -21.78 15.15 -9.15
C ARG A 203 -23.22 15.46 -8.73
N LEU A 204 -23.40 16.31 -7.71
CA LEU A 204 -24.72 16.74 -7.24
C LEU A 204 -25.53 17.45 -8.34
N LEU A 205 -24.91 18.40 -9.05
CA LEU A 205 -25.55 19.12 -10.15
C LEU A 205 -25.93 18.18 -11.29
N THR A 206 -25.09 17.19 -11.60
CA THR A 206 -25.38 16.16 -12.60
C THR A 206 -26.58 15.31 -12.20
N HIS A 207 -26.64 14.88 -10.94
CA HIS A 207 -27.78 14.17 -10.38
C HIS A 207 -29.08 15.00 -10.47
N PHE A 208 -29.06 16.28 -10.06
CA PHE A 208 -30.21 17.16 -10.16
C PHE A 208 -30.68 17.40 -11.60
N ARG A 209 -29.75 17.54 -12.56
CA ARG A 209 -30.07 17.68 -13.99
C ARG A 209 -30.75 16.42 -14.53
N GLN A 210 -30.27 15.23 -14.15
CA GLN A 210 -30.91 13.96 -14.54
C GLN A 210 -32.31 13.82 -13.92
N GLN A 211 -32.49 14.20 -12.65
CA GLN A 211 -33.79 14.15 -11.99
C GLN A 211 -34.82 15.08 -12.64
N ARG A 212 -34.41 16.31 -13.01
CA ARG A 212 -35.28 17.23 -13.77
C ARG A 212 -35.70 16.67 -15.13
N ARG A 213 -34.78 16.02 -15.86
CA ARG A 213 -35.08 15.37 -17.15
C ARG A 213 -36.00 14.16 -17.04
N ARG A 214 -36.06 13.49 -15.88
CA ARG A 214 -36.98 12.38 -15.63
C ARG A 214 -38.38 12.83 -15.19
N ASN A 215 -38.47 14.03 -14.63
CA ASN A 215 -39.72 14.61 -14.12
C ASN A 215 -40.35 15.64 -15.09
N SER A 216 -39.78 15.81 -16.29
CA SER A 216 -40.32 16.61 -17.40
C SER A 216 -40.67 15.67 -18.55
#